data_AF-A0A3L7N694-F1
#
_entry.id   AF-A0A3L7N694-F1
#
_cell.length_a   1.000
_cell.length_b   1.000
_cell.length_c   1.000
_cell.angle_alpha   90.00
_cell.angle_beta   90.00
_cell.angle_gamma   90.00
#
_symmetry.space_group_name_H-M   'P 1'
#
loop_
_entity.id
_entity.type
_entity.pdbx_description
1 polymer ?
#
loop_
_entity_poly.entity_id
_entity_poly.type
_entity_poly.pdbx_seq_one_letter_code
_entity_poly.pdbx_strand_id
1 'polypeptide(L)'
;MNDTLLIWIPHLLGLGFVFAFGACVGSFINVVSLRIPEGMSVISPPSRCSICGRRLTWYENLPVIGWLIALGRCWSCKTHISFRYPAVEIITGGLFAAYYAAVFVADPYGWSGRFGGAWFQSQGFIATIPAFAAIVALLAALFAATLTDLRTFSIPLSITLTSTIIGLVAWTVQGLITSPTRPQPWPIPLAESWPICSAVIGGGCGTAISLLLLAKGIFLRSFSDYYEYVKEGEVLADYPHARREMRRELVFLLPIVALAMTGFFVGRGLEGFPPKVLQSLGGAGLGYFVGAGIMWFVRILASLLKGVEAMGMGDVHLMGAAGATLGWIDPVIAFFLAPFSGLAWVAISGVWGSVRKGSSRREIPYGPHLALAIVAVVLLRPVIIDAGRLLFPGLISASTSLHERPNRFK
;
A
#
# COMPACT_ATOMS: atom_id res chain seq x y z
N MET A 1 2.10 42.29 11.77
CA MET A 1 2.26 40.82 11.70
C MET A 1 2.78 40.53 10.30
N ASN A 2 3.98 39.97 10.13
CA ASN A 2 4.59 39.83 8.80
C ASN A 2 3.67 39.00 7.88
N ASP A 3 3.38 39.47 6.67
CA ASP A 3 2.47 38.79 5.71
C ASP A 3 2.91 37.35 5.41
N THR A 4 4.21 37.08 5.49
CA THR A 4 4.77 35.72 5.42
C THR A 4 4.26 34.81 6.53
N LEU A 5 4.16 35.27 7.78
CA LEU A 5 3.66 34.43 8.89
C LEU A 5 2.20 34.04 8.69
N LEU A 6 1.35 34.94 8.17
CA LEU A 6 -0.06 34.63 7.87
C LEU A 6 -0.22 33.53 6.81
N ILE A 7 0.67 33.49 5.82
CA ILE A 7 0.68 32.45 4.78
C ILE A 7 1.13 31.10 5.36
N TRP A 8 2.12 31.08 6.25
CA TRP A 8 2.69 29.84 6.78
C TRP A 8 1.90 29.21 7.93
N ILE A 9 1.12 29.98 8.69
CA ILE A 9 0.35 29.48 9.84
C ILE A 9 -0.54 28.27 9.48
N PRO A 10 -1.37 28.30 8.41
CA PRO A 10 -2.20 27.15 8.03
C PRO A 10 -1.37 25.89 7.72
N HIS A 11 -0.21 26.06 7.07
CA HIS A 11 0.67 24.94 6.75
C HIS A 11 1.30 24.33 8.01
N LEU A 12 1.74 25.16 8.96
CA LEU A 12 2.31 24.70 10.23
C LEU A 12 1.27 24.00 11.10
N LEU A 13 0.06 24.55 11.19
CA LEU A 13 -1.05 23.91 11.91
C LEU A 13 -1.44 22.59 11.26
N GLY A 14 -1.54 22.54 9.93
CA GLY A 14 -1.81 21.31 9.19
C GLY A 14 -0.73 20.25 9.38
N LEU A 15 0.54 20.63 9.32
CA LEU A 15 1.67 19.74 9.60
C LEU A 15 1.60 19.17 11.02
N GLY A 16 1.38 20.01 12.02
CA GLY A 16 1.26 19.60 13.42
C GLY A 16 0.09 18.64 13.64
N PHE A 17 -1.08 18.96 13.07
CA PHE A 17 -2.26 18.10 13.14
C PHE A 17 -2.05 16.74 12.48
N VAL A 18 -1.53 16.73 11.24
CA VAL A 18 -1.27 15.51 10.49
C VAL A 18 -0.20 14.64 11.15
N PHE A 19 0.86 15.25 11.70
CA PHE A 19 1.87 14.54 12.48
C PHE A 19 1.25 13.89 13.73
N ALA A 20 0.46 14.64 14.51
CA ALA A 20 -0.19 14.12 15.71
C ALA A 20 -1.16 12.98 15.38
N PHE A 21 -1.96 13.13 14.32
CA PHE A 21 -2.84 12.08 13.84
C PHE A 21 -2.06 10.83 13.39
N GLY A 22 -0.98 11.02 12.62
CA GLY A 22 -0.09 9.93 12.21
C GLY A 22 0.58 9.24 13.40
N ALA A 23 0.94 9.97 14.46
CA ALA A 23 1.48 9.38 15.68
C ALA A 23 0.43 8.52 16.43
N CYS A 24 -0.85 8.96 16.46
CA CYS A 24 -1.96 8.14 16.96
C CYS A 24 -2.13 6.85 16.14
N VAL A 25 -2.06 6.95 14.80
CA VAL A 25 -2.07 5.77 13.92
C VAL A 25 -0.85 4.88 14.18
N GLY A 26 0.34 5.44 14.40
CA GLY A 26 1.53 4.68 14.76
C GLY A 26 1.38 3.91 16.08
N SER A 27 0.72 4.50 17.07
CA SER A 27 0.40 3.83 18.33
C SER A 27 -0.54 2.63 18.09
N PHE A 28 -1.52 2.78 17.20
CA PHE A 28 -2.37 1.68 16.75
C PHE A 28 -1.60 0.60 15.95
N ILE A 29 -0.62 0.99 15.11
CA ILE A 29 0.24 0.05 14.38
C ILE A 29 1.05 -0.85 15.33
N ASN A 30 1.50 -0.32 16.48
CA ASN A 30 2.14 -1.14 17.51
C ASN A 30 1.22 -2.27 18.01
N VAL A 31 -0.09 -1.99 18.15
CA VAL A 31 -1.10 -3.01 18.52
C VAL A 31 -1.30 -3.99 17.38
N VAL A 32 -1.51 -3.50 16.16
CA VAL A 32 -1.76 -4.32 14.95
C VAL A 32 -0.62 -5.32 14.70
N SER A 33 0.62 -4.83 14.72
CA SER A 33 1.83 -5.64 14.44
C SER A 33 2.17 -6.68 15.51
N LEU A 34 1.54 -6.59 16.68
CA LEU A 34 1.67 -7.59 17.74
C LEU A 34 0.49 -8.56 17.75
N ARG A 35 -0.73 -8.04 17.68
CA ARG A 35 -1.94 -8.83 17.96
C ARG A 35 -2.46 -9.62 16.77
N ILE A 36 -2.37 -9.07 15.56
CA ILE A 36 -2.95 -9.74 14.37
C ILE A 36 -2.25 -11.07 14.07
N PRO A 37 -0.91 -11.18 14.07
CA PRO A 37 -0.24 -12.46 13.81
C PRO A 37 -0.56 -13.52 14.85
N GLU A 38 -0.80 -13.10 16.10
CA GLU A 38 -1.14 -13.98 17.23
C GLU A 38 -2.65 -14.31 17.27
N GLY A 39 -3.44 -13.88 16.29
CA GLY A 39 -4.89 -14.11 16.26
C GLY A 39 -5.67 -13.39 17.37
N MET A 40 -5.04 -12.42 18.04
CA MET A 40 -5.64 -11.68 19.16
C MET A 40 -6.48 -10.50 18.67
N SER A 41 -7.49 -10.13 19.47
CA SER A 41 -8.33 -8.97 19.18
C SER A 41 -7.57 -7.65 19.30
N VAL A 42 -7.73 -6.79 18.29
CA VAL A 42 -7.17 -5.42 18.25
C VAL A 42 -7.94 -4.44 19.13
N ILE A 43 -9.17 -4.77 19.51
CA ILE A 43 -10.06 -3.89 20.29
C ILE A 43 -9.95 -4.19 21.79
N SER A 44 -10.00 -5.47 22.15
CA SER A 44 -9.99 -5.91 23.54
C SER A 44 -8.90 -6.96 23.74
N PRO A 45 -8.10 -6.90 24.82
CA PRO A 45 -8.17 -5.94 25.93
C PRO A 45 -7.49 -4.58 25.64
N PRO A 46 -7.72 -3.54 26.48
CA PRO A 46 -7.01 -2.26 26.38
C PRO A 46 -5.50 -2.40 26.63
N SER A 47 -4.74 -1.39 26.24
CA SER A 47 -3.30 -1.29 26.47
C SER A 47 -2.95 -1.47 27.95
N ARG A 48 -1.97 -2.33 28.23
CA ARG A 48 -1.53 -2.70 29.57
C ARG A 48 -0.02 -2.88 29.61
N CYS A 49 0.56 -2.80 30.80
CA CYS A 49 1.94 -3.22 30.99
C CYS A 49 2.06 -4.75 30.82
N SER A 50 3.07 -5.21 30.08
CA SER A 50 3.35 -6.64 29.88
C SER A 50 3.86 -7.35 31.15
N ILE A 51 4.38 -6.61 32.12
CA ILE A 51 4.97 -7.16 33.34
C ILE A 51 3.97 -7.13 34.51
N CYS A 52 3.43 -5.95 34.85
CA CYS A 52 2.52 -5.85 36.00
C CYS A 52 1.04 -5.99 35.64
N GLY A 53 0.68 -6.09 34.35
CA GLY A 53 -0.70 -6.26 33.89
C GLY A 53 -1.62 -5.04 34.11
N ARG A 54 -1.14 -3.97 34.75
CA ARG A 54 -1.91 -2.74 34.97
C ARG A 54 -2.32 -2.11 33.64
N ARG A 55 -3.58 -1.68 33.57
CA ARG A 55 -4.14 -0.90 32.46
C ARG A 55 -3.53 0.50 32.41
N LEU A 56 -3.14 0.95 31.22
CA LEU A 56 -2.62 2.29 31.01
C LEU A 56 -3.75 3.33 31.04
N THR A 57 -3.49 4.49 31.63
CA THR A 57 -4.39 5.65 31.58
C THR A 57 -4.28 6.36 30.23
N TRP A 58 -5.21 7.28 29.94
CA TRP A 58 -5.25 7.95 28.63
C TRP A 58 -3.99 8.80 28.35
N TYR A 59 -3.41 9.46 29.36
CA TYR A 59 -2.19 10.27 29.21
C TYR A 59 -0.92 9.42 29.13
N GLU A 60 -0.89 8.26 29.78
CA GLU A 60 0.18 7.26 29.60
C GLU A 60 0.17 6.68 28.17
N ASN A 61 -0.99 6.71 27.50
CA ASN A 61 -1.19 6.23 26.14
C ASN A 61 -1.13 7.34 25.08
N LEU A 62 -0.73 8.57 25.44
CA LEU A 62 -0.48 9.64 24.47
C LEU A 62 0.77 9.30 23.64
N PRO A 63 0.67 9.24 22.30
CA PRO A 63 1.79 8.89 21.44
C PRO A 63 3.00 9.79 21.71
N VAL A 64 4.19 9.18 21.86
CA VAL A 64 5.49 9.80 22.14
C VAL A 64 5.56 10.48 23.50
N ILE A 65 4.62 11.36 23.81
CA ILE A 65 4.55 12.19 25.02
C ILE A 65 4.43 11.31 26.27
N GLY A 66 3.55 10.30 26.24
CA GLY A 66 3.37 9.39 27.39
C GLY A 66 4.67 8.69 27.76
N TRP A 67 5.43 8.22 26.75
CA TRP A 67 6.74 7.59 26.96
C TRP A 67 7.81 8.58 27.46
N LEU A 68 7.83 9.81 26.94
CA LEU A 68 8.76 10.86 27.37
C LEU A 68 8.53 11.28 28.83
N ILE A 69 7.27 11.53 29.22
CA ILE A 69 6.91 11.87 30.61
C ILE A 69 7.26 10.71 31.55
N ALA A 70 7.06 9.48 31.10
CA ALA A 70 7.41 8.28 31.84
C ALA A 70 8.92 7.99 31.89
N LEU A 71 9.75 8.77 31.19
CA LEU A 71 11.20 8.54 31.00
C LEU A 71 11.50 7.09 30.56
N GLY A 72 10.63 6.55 29.70
CA GLY A 72 10.74 5.17 29.22
C GLY A 72 10.52 4.09 30.27
N ARG A 73 9.83 4.37 31.39
CA ARG A 73 9.56 3.39 32.47
C ARG A 73 8.08 3.31 32.82
N CYS A 74 7.58 2.10 33.10
CA CYS A 74 6.21 1.94 33.61
C CYS A 74 6.03 2.72 34.92
N TRP A 75 4.91 3.44 35.07
CA TRP A 75 4.67 4.25 36.28
C TRP A 75 4.56 3.43 37.56
N SER A 76 4.02 2.21 37.46
CA SER A 76 3.77 1.31 38.59
C SER A 76 4.98 0.42 38.90
N CYS A 77 5.42 -0.43 37.96
CA CYS A 77 6.50 -1.40 38.22
C CYS A 77 7.90 -0.91 37.85
N LYS A 78 8.03 0.30 37.30
CA LYS A 78 9.30 0.93 36.87
C LYS A 78 10.11 0.16 35.83
N THR A 79 9.58 -0.94 35.27
CA THR A 79 10.22 -1.67 34.18
C THR A 79 10.38 -0.80 32.94
N HIS A 80 11.47 -0.99 32.22
CA HIS A 80 11.79 -0.23 31.01
C HIS A 80 10.85 -0.58 29.84
N ILE A 81 10.34 0.44 29.17
CA ILE A 81 9.50 0.34 27.97
C ILE A 81 10.40 0.53 26.75
N SER A 82 10.36 -0.44 25.83
CA SER A 82 11.19 -0.41 24.62
C SER A 82 11.03 0.89 23.82
N PHE A 83 12.14 1.44 23.32
CA PHE A 83 12.14 2.61 22.43
C PHE A 83 11.44 2.32 21.09
N ARG A 84 11.20 1.05 20.75
CA ARG A 84 10.43 0.67 19.56
C ARG A 84 9.06 1.35 19.50
N TYR A 85 8.35 1.46 20.64
CA TYR A 85 7.00 2.02 20.67
C TYR A 85 6.97 3.49 20.22
N PRO A 86 7.70 4.43 20.88
CA PRO A 86 7.74 5.82 20.43
C PRO A 86 8.40 5.99 19.05
N ALA A 87 9.35 5.12 18.68
CA ALA A 87 9.94 5.19 17.35
C ALA A 87 8.91 4.92 16.23
N VAL A 88 8.06 3.90 16.39
CA VAL A 88 6.98 3.60 15.44
C VAL A 88 5.99 4.76 15.34
N GLU A 89 5.67 5.41 16.46
CA GLU A 89 4.79 6.59 16.51
C GLU A 89 5.40 7.78 15.77
N ILE A 90 6.67 8.12 16.03
CA ILE A 90 7.39 9.21 15.37
C ILE A 90 7.53 8.94 13.87
N ILE A 91 7.89 7.72 13.47
CA ILE A 91 8.05 7.36 12.05
C ILE A 91 6.72 7.49 11.32
N THR A 92 5.62 7.01 11.90
CA THR A 92 4.30 7.09 11.26
C THR A 92 3.81 8.55 11.16
N GLY A 93 3.95 9.33 12.24
CA GLY A 93 3.69 10.76 12.22
C GLY A 93 4.53 11.51 11.19
N GLY A 94 5.82 11.18 11.11
CA GLY A 94 6.77 11.73 10.15
C GLY A 94 6.41 11.41 8.70
N LEU A 95 6.01 10.16 8.40
CA LEU A 95 5.57 9.77 7.06
C LEU A 95 4.32 10.55 6.62
N PHE A 96 3.36 10.72 7.50
CA PHE A 96 2.13 11.47 7.21
C PHE A 96 2.43 12.96 6.99
N ALA A 97 3.25 13.55 7.86
CA ALA A 97 3.67 14.94 7.75
C ALA A 97 4.52 15.20 6.50
N ALA A 98 5.42 14.27 6.15
CA ALA A 98 6.24 14.34 4.94
C ALA A 98 5.35 14.31 3.69
N TYR A 99 4.35 13.41 3.64
CA TYR A 99 3.39 13.38 2.54
C TYR A 99 2.57 14.68 2.47
N TYR A 100 2.05 15.18 3.59
CA TYR A 100 1.33 16.46 3.64
C TYR A 100 2.21 17.64 3.16
N ALA A 101 3.48 17.69 3.60
CA ALA A 101 4.42 18.69 3.13
C ALA A 101 4.62 18.61 1.61
N ALA A 102 4.81 17.39 1.09
CA ALA A 102 5.02 17.15 -0.33
C ALA A 102 3.82 17.55 -1.20
N VAL A 103 2.58 17.42 -0.71
CA VAL A 103 1.40 17.74 -1.51
C VAL A 103 0.82 19.13 -1.27
N PHE A 104 0.89 19.70 -0.06
CA PHE A 104 0.23 20.97 0.29
C PHE A 104 1.19 22.13 0.61
N VAL A 105 2.46 21.86 0.92
CA VAL A 105 3.42 22.90 1.34
C VAL A 105 4.45 23.17 0.24
N ALA A 106 4.83 22.12 -0.48
CA ALA A 106 5.71 22.18 -1.63
C ALA A 106 5.22 23.14 -2.72
N ASP A 107 6.15 23.80 -3.40
CA ASP A 107 5.86 24.67 -4.54
C ASP A 107 5.16 23.84 -5.66
N PRO A 108 3.91 24.20 -6.04
CA PRO A 108 3.16 23.50 -7.07
C PRO A 108 3.74 23.65 -8.48
N TYR A 109 4.54 24.69 -8.74
CA TYR A 109 5.19 24.89 -10.03
C TYR A 109 6.65 24.41 -10.03
N GLY A 110 7.17 24.09 -8.84
CA GLY A 110 8.46 23.45 -8.66
C GLY A 110 8.44 21.96 -9.03
N TRP A 111 9.61 21.34 -8.96
CA TRP A 111 9.78 19.91 -9.15
C TRP A 111 8.91 19.07 -8.18
N SER A 112 8.64 19.59 -6.99
CA SER A 112 7.76 19.00 -5.97
C SER A 112 6.25 19.07 -6.29
N GLY A 113 5.81 19.89 -7.24
CA GLY A 113 4.40 19.92 -7.67
C GLY A 113 3.98 18.69 -8.51
N ARG A 114 4.95 17.99 -9.10
CA ARG A 114 4.78 16.81 -9.96
C ARG A 114 4.31 15.55 -9.22
N PHE A 115 4.31 15.57 -7.89
CA PHE A 115 3.79 14.49 -7.02
C PHE A 115 2.26 14.42 -6.95
N GLY A 116 1.56 15.25 -7.72
CA GLY A 116 0.12 15.47 -7.57
C GLY A 116 -0.22 16.67 -6.68
N GLY A 117 0.79 17.37 -6.14
CA GLY A 117 0.62 18.57 -5.32
C GLY A 117 -0.18 19.66 -6.02
N ALA A 118 0.01 19.83 -7.35
CA ALA A 118 -0.80 20.77 -8.12
C ALA A 118 -2.31 20.45 -8.06
N TRP A 119 -2.68 19.16 -8.12
CA TRP A 119 -4.07 18.74 -7.96
C TRP A 119 -4.52 18.98 -6.52
N PHE A 120 -3.83 18.43 -5.52
CA PHE A 120 -4.19 18.58 -4.09
C PHE A 120 -4.37 20.06 -3.68
N GLN A 121 -3.47 20.94 -4.11
CA GLN A 121 -3.53 22.38 -3.82
C GLN A 121 -4.66 23.07 -4.58
N SER A 122 -4.91 22.72 -5.84
CA SER A 122 -6.03 23.30 -6.62
C SER A 122 -7.41 22.98 -6.05
N GLN A 123 -7.51 21.84 -5.36
CA GLN A 123 -8.73 21.35 -4.73
C GLN A 123 -8.89 21.85 -3.30
N GLY A 124 -7.77 22.08 -2.61
CA GLY A 124 -7.73 22.39 -1.19
C GLY A 124 -7.83 21.13 -0.31
N PHE A 125 -7.35 21.25 0.93
CA PHE A 125 -7.23 20.12 1.85
C PHE A 125 -8.58 19.46 2.15
N ILE A 126 -9.62 20.24 2.44
CA ILE A 126 -10.94 19.72 2.85
C ILE A 126 -11.59 18.89 1.74
N ALA A 127 -11.55 19.36 0.50
CA ALA A 127 -12.14 18.66 -0.63
C ALA A 127 -11.38 17.38 -1.02
N THR A 128 -10.12 17.25 -0.58
CA THR A 128 -9.23 16.13 -0.90
C THR A 128 -8.99 15.17 0.25
N ILE A 129 -9.72 15.32 1.37
CA ILE A 129 -9.63 14.42 2.52
C ILE A 129 -9.74 12.95 2.11
N PRO A 130 -10.70 12.52 1.24
CA PRO A 130 -10.76 11.12 0.82
C PRO A 130 -9.48 10.67 0.11
N ALA A 131 -9.02 11.40 -0.91
CA ALA A 131 -7.78 11.08 -1.62
C ALA A 131 -6.56 11.05 -0.67
N PHE A 132 -6.46 12.02 0.24
CA PHE A 132 -5.38 12.06 1.23
C PHE A 132 -5.44 10.84 2.18
N ALA A 133 -6.64 10.51 2.67
CA ALA A 133 -6.89 9.37 3.54
C ALA A 133 -6.49 8.03 2.89
N ALA A 134 -6.75 7.86 1.58
CA ALA A 134 -6.34 6.67 0.83
C ALA A 134 -4.82 6.46 0.93
N ILE A 135 -4.05 7.51 0.65
CA ILE A 135 -2.59 7.44 0.58
C ILE A 135 -1.98 7.23 1.96
N VAL A 136 -2.42 7.98 2.98
CA VAL A 136 -1.88 7.81 4.33
C VAL A 136 -2.28 6.47 4.95
N ALA A 137 -3.45 5.93 4.61
CA ALA A 137 -3.84 4.58 5.00
C ALA A 137 -2.97 3.51 4.34
N LEU A 138 -2.60 3.67 3.06
CA LEU A 138 -1.62 2.81 2.41
C LEU A 138 -0.25 2.89 3.10
N LEU A 139 0.26 4.10 3.37
CA LEU A 139 1.55 4.28 4.06
C LEU A 139 1.54 3.60 5.44
N ALA A 140 0.46 3.74 6.20
CA ALA A 140 0.28 3.07 7.47
C ALA A 140 0.23 1.53 7.32
N ALA A 141 -0.49 1.02 6.32
CA ALA A 141 -0.58 -0.40 6.04
C ALA A 141 0.77 -1.00 5.60
N LEU A 142 1.54 -0.30 4.76
CA LEU A 142 2.89 -0.70 4.34
C LEU A 142 3.84 -0.77 5.54
N PHE A 143 3.78 0.21 6.44
CA PHE A 143 4.61 0.21 7.64
C PHE A 143 4.20 -0.91 8.61
N ALA A 144 2.89 -1.10 8.84
CA ALA A 144 2.38 -2.20 9.66
C ALA A 144 2.75 -3.58 9.09
N ALA A 145 2.61 -3.77 7.77
CA ALA A 145 3.01 -4.98 7.07
C ALA A 145 4.52 -5.22 7.22
N THR A 146 5.35 -4.19 7.03
CA THR A 146 6.81 -4.28 7.20
C THR A 146 7.19 -4.70 8.63
N LEU A 147 6.60 -4.08 9.65
CA LEU A 147 6.90 -4.40 11.05
C LEU A 147 6.47 -5.81 11.45
N THR A 148 5.43 -6.32 10.79
CA THR A 148 4.90 -7.67 11.00
C THR A 148 5.79 -8.68 10.28
N ASP A 149 6.07 -8.45 8.99
CA ASP A 149 6.86 -9.35 8.16
C ASP A 149 8.29 -9.52 8.67
N LEU A 150 8.92 -8.43 9.16
CA LEU A 150 10.23 -8.49 9.81
C LEU A 150 10.27 -9.35 11.08
N ARG A 151 9.11 -9.67 11.68
CA ARG A 151 9.00 -10.51 12.87
C ARG A 151 8.52 -11.93 12.56
N THR A 152 7.52 -12.06 11.70
CA THR A 152 6.76 -13.30 11.50
C THR A 152 6.89 -13.88 10.10
N PHE A 153 7.68 -13.27 9.21
CA PHE A 153 7.86 -13.69 7.81
C PHE A 153 6.53 -13.88 7.06
N SER A 154 5.49 -13.17 7.50
CA SER A 154 4.14 -13.26 6.99
C SER A 154 3.45 -11.91 7.07
N ILE A 155 2.73 -11.57 6.01
CA ILE A 155 1.92 -10.36 5.93
C ILE A 155 0.45 -10.75 6.14
N PRO A 156 -0.20 -10.31 7.24
CA PRO A 156 -1.61 -10.59 7.46
C PRO A 156 -2.50 -9.96 6.40
N LEU A 157 -3.34 -10.79 5.79
CA LEU A 157 -4.25 -10.36 4.72
C LEU A 157 -5.24 -9.27 5.17
N SER A 158 -5.57 -9.23 6.48
CA SER A 158 -6.44 -8.19 7.05
C SER A 158 -5.87 -6.78 6.88
N ILE A 159 -4.55 -6.60 6.96
CA ILE A 159 -3.90 -5.29 6.79
C ILE A 159 -4.03 -4.82 5.34
N THR A 160 -3.68 -5.70 4.39
CA THR A 160 -3.71 -5.39 2.96
C THR A 160 -5.12 -5.21 2.42
N LEU A 161 -6.09 -6.03 2.87
CA LEU A 161 -7.50 -5.88 2.49
C LEU A 161 -8.10 -4.59 3.04
N THR A 162 -7.81 -4.23 4.29
CA THR A 162 -8.29 -2.97 4.88
C THR A 162 -7.80 -1.78 4.06
N SER A 163 -6.52 -1.75 3.70
CA SER A 163 -5.96 -0.70 2.84
C SER A 163 -6.59 -0.69 1.45
N THR A 164 -6.82 -1.86 0.84
CA THR A 164 -7.49 -1.98 -0.47
C THR A 164 -8.90 -1.39 -0.43
N ILE A 165 -9.69 -1.74 0.59
CA ILE A 165 -11.05 -1.24 0.78
C ILE A 165 -11.04 0.27 0.97
N ILE A 166 -10.15 0.79 1.82
CA ILE A 166 -10.01 2.23 2.02
C ILE A 166 -9.66 2.93 0.69
N GLY A 167 -8.72 2.41 -0.09
CA GLY A 167 -8.34 2.97 -1.39
C GLY A 167 -9.53 3.03 -2.36
N LEU A 168 -10.23 1.92 -2.56
CA LEU A 168 -11.39 1.84 -3.46
C LEU A 168 -12.52 2.79 -3.03
N VAL A 169 -12.86 2.79 -1.74
CA VAL A 169 -13.94 3.64 -1.20
C VAL A 169 -13.56 5.11 -1.27
N ALA A 170 -12.35 5.45 -0.82
CA ALA A 170 -11.89 6.83 -0.78
C ALA A 170 -11.82 7.47 -2.17
N TRP A 171 -11.33 6.76 -3.19
CA TRP A 171 -11.31 7.25 -4.57
C TRP A 171 -12.71 7.36 -5.18
N THR A 172 -13.62 6.45 -4.81
CA THR A 172 -15.03 6.53 -5.22
C THR A 172 -15.69 7.77 -4.63
N VAL A 173 -15.51 8.00 -3.32
CA VAL A 173 -16.01 9.20 -2.62
C VAL A 173 -15.37 10.46 -3.20
N GLN A 174 -14.08 10.46 -3.48
CA GLN A 174 -13.41 11.59 -4.14
C GLN A 174 -14.01 11.91 -5.52
N GLY A 175 -14.42 10.89 -6.27
CA GLY A 175 -15.09 11.04 -7.56
C GLY A 175 -16.49 11.66 -7.48
N LEU A 176 -17.15 11.59 -6.31
CA LEU A 176 -18.43 12.25 -6.04
C LEU A 176 -18.26 13.73 -5.67
N ILE A 177 -17.09 14.10 -5.11
CA ILE A 177 -16.79 15.48 -4.75
C ILE A 177 -16.45 16.24 -6.03
N THR A 178 -17.41 17.02 -6.52
CA THR A 178 -17.23 17.86 -7.71
C THR A 178 -16.25 18.98 -7.41
N SER A 179 -15.21 19.10 -8.23
CA SER A 179 -14.30 20.24 -8.16
C SER A 179 -14.68 21.34 -9.15
N PRO A 180 -14.81 22.60 -8.70
CA PRO A 180 -15.03 23.74 -9.58
C PRO A 180 -13.75 24.38 -10.15
N THR A 181 -12.56 23.76 -10.06
CA THR A 181 -11.29 24.43 -10.42
C THR A 181 -10.55 23.83 -11.63
N ARG A 182 -9.51 24.57 -12.10
CA ARG A 182 -8.75 24.33 -13.35
C ARG A 182 -8.40 22.84 -13.55
N PRO A 183 -8.45 22.33 -14.80
CA PRO A 183 -8.15 20.92 -15.07
C PRO A 183 -6.69 20.62 -14.71
N GLN A 184 -6.50 19.90 -13.62
CA GLN A 184 -5.24 19.30 -13.21
C GLN A 184 -5.35 17.77 -13.33
N PRO A 185 -4.27 17.07 -13.71
CA PRO A 185 -4.27 15.62 -13.77
C PRO A 185 -4.53 15.06 -12.37
N TRP A 186 -5.36 14.04 -12.29
CA TRP A 186 -5.66 13.38 -11.02
C TRP A 186 -4.40 12.69 -10.47
N PRO A 187 -4.28 12.52 -9.14
CA PRO A 187 -3.13 11.83 -8.56
C PRO A 187 -3.04 10.38 -9.05
N ILE A 188 -4.19 9.75 -9.31
CA ILE A 188 -4.29 8.43 -9.93
C ILE A 188 -4.73 8.51 -11.40
N PRO A 189 -4.24 7.63 -12.28
CA PRO A 189 -4.74 7.51 -13.64
C PRO A 189 -6.20 7.03 -13.60
N LEU A 190 -7.09 7.83 -14.19
CA LEU A 190 -8.51 7.53 -14.25
C LEU A 190 -8.84 6.59 -15.41
N ALA A 191 -9.88 5.77 -15.23
CA ALA A 191 -10.44 4.96 -16.31
C ALA A 191 -11.34 5.84 -17.19
N GLU A 192 -10.74 6.63 -18.09
CA GLU A 192 -11.48 7.60 -18.92
C GLU A 192 -12.41 6.95 -19.96
N SER A 193 -12.27 5.64 -20.21
CA SER A 193 -13.02 4.94 -21.26
C SER A 193 -13.91 3.82 -20.71
N TRP A 194 -15.07 3.62 -21.32
CA TRP A 194 -16.00 2.53 -20.98
C TRP A 194 -15.39 1.12 -21.02
N PRO A 195 -14.52 0.74 -21.98
CA PRO A 195 -13.87 -0.56 -21.99
C PRO A 195 -13.13 -0.87 -20.68
N ILE A 196 -12.43 0.11 -20.11
CA ILE A 196 -11.67 -0.09 -18.87
C ILE A 196 -12.63 -0.21 -17.68
N CYS A 197 -13.60 0.71 -17.55
CA CYS A 197 -14.59 0.65 -16.48
C CYS A 197 -15.37 -0.67 -16.49
N SER A 198 -15.86 -1.09 -17.65
CA SER A 198 -16.60 -2.34 -17.80
C SER A 198 -15.72 -3.57 -17.58
N ALA A 199 -14.44 -3.54 -17.96
CA ALA A 199 -13.50 -4.62 -17.63
C ALA A 199 -13.28 -4.76 -16.12
N VAL A 200 -13.16 -3.64 -15.39
CA VAL A 200 -13.00 -3.65 -13.93
C VAL A 200 -14.26 -4.18 -13.25
N ILE A 201 -15.45 -3.77 -13.71
CA ILE A 201 -16.74 -4.32 -13.22
C ILE A 201 -16.79 -5.83 -13.48
N GLY A 202 -16.45 -6.26 -14.70
CA GLY A 202 -16.39 -7.67 -15.07
C GLY A 202 -15.42 -8.47 -14.20
N GLY A 203 -14.21 -7.96 -13.97
CA GLY A 203 -13.23 -8.57 -13.07
C GLY A 203 -13.70 -8.64 -11.62
N GLY A 204 -14.42 -7.61 -11.14
CA GLY A 204 -15.06 -7.59 -9.83
C GLY A 204 -16.13 -8.67 -9.69
N CYS A 205 -17.03 -8.79 -10.68
CA CYS A 205 -18.02 -9.86 -10.75
C CYS A 205 -17.36 -11.24 -10.80
N GLY A 206 -16.29 -11.40 -11.58
CA GLY A 206 -15.51 -12.64 -11.63
C GLY A 206 -14.86 -12.99 -10.29
N THR A 207 -14.36 -11.99 -9.57
CA THR A 207 -13.81 -12.20 -8.22
C THR A 207 -14.90 -12.68 -7.26
N ALA A 208 -16.08 -12.05 -7.29
CA ALA A 208 -17.23 -12.48 -6.49
C ALA A 208 -17.67 -13.92 -6.83
N ILE A 209 -17.74 -14.26 -8.11
CA ILE A 209 -18.06 -15.63 -8.56
C ILE A 209 -17.01 -16.63 -8.09
N SER A 210 -15.72 -16.33 -8.26
CA SER A 210 -14.64 -17.21 -7.78
C SER A 210 -14.71 -17.43 -6.27
N LEU A 211 -15.00 -16.39 -5.49
CA LEU A 211 -15.21 -16.50 -4.04
C LEU A 211 -16.46 -17.31 -3.69
N LEU A 212 -17.56 -17.17 -4.43
CA LEU A 212 -18.78 -17.98 -4.24
C LEU A 212 -18.55 -19.46 -4.56
N LEU A 213 -17.82 -19.76 -5.64
CA LEU A 213 -17.44 -21.12 -6.01
C LEU A 213 -16.51 -21.75 -4.96
N LEU A 214 -15.60 -20.96 -4.39
CA LEU A 214 -14.76 -21.36 -3.26
C LEU A 214 -15.58 -21.62 -2.00
N ALA A 215 -16.55 -20.76 -1.69
CA ALA A 215 -17.43 -20.91 -0.52
C ALA A 215 -18.32 -22.15 -0.62
N LYS A 216 -18.77 -22.52 -1.83
CA LYS A 216 -19.53 -23.74 -2.09
C LYS A 216 -18.67 -25.01 -2.15
N GLY A 217 -17.34 -24.91 -2.00
CA GLY A 217 -16.43 -26.05 -2.09
C GLY A 217 -16.25 -26.61 -3.51
N ILE A 218 -16.74 -25.92 -4.53
CA ILE A 218 -16.53 -26.29 -5.94
C ILE A 218 -15.07 -26.03 -6.30
N PHE A 219 -14.55 -24.87 -5.89
CA PHE A 219 -13.12 -24.63 -5.89
C PHE A 219 -12.53 -25.13 -4.58
N LEU A 220 -11.45 -25.90 -4.70
CA LEU A 220 -10.69 -26.40 -3.56
C LEU A 220 -9.84 -25.25 -3.00
N ARG A 221 -9.79 -25.12 -1.67
CA ARG A 221 -8.88 -24.18 -1.03
C ARG A 221 -7.43 -24.61 -1.29
N SER A 222 -6.62 -23.64 -1.68
CA SER A 222 -5.17 -23.82 -1.80
C SER A 222 -4.59 -24.15 -0.42
N PHE A 223 -3.63 -25.07 -0.36
CA PHE A 223 -2.91 -25.46 0.87
C PHE A 223 -3.81 -26.01 2.00
N SER A 224 -4.97 -26.59 1.68
CA SER A 224 -5.85 -27.18 2.70
C SER A 224 -5.23 -28.34 3.48
N ASP A 225 -4.27 -29.05 2.86
CA ASP A 225 -3.55 -30.21 3.38
C ASP A 225 -2.15 -29.84 3.93
N TYR A 226 -1.84 -28.55 4.10
CA TYR A 226 -0.49 -28.09 4.48
C TYR A 226 0.06 -28.79 5.74
N TYR A 227 -0.74 -28.85 6.81
CA TYR A 227 -0.35 -29.45 8.09
C TYR A 227 -0.18 -30.97 8.04
N GLU A 228 -0.61 -31.63 6.95
CA GLU A 228 -0.38 -33.07 6.75
C GLU A 228 1.06 -33.34 6.25
N TYR A 229 1.68 -32.37 5.56
CA TYR A 229 2.97 -32.54 4.90
C TYR A 229 4.11 -31.77 5.57
N VAL A 230 3.82 -30.66 6.24
CA VAL A 230 4.84 -29.77 6.84
C VAL A 230 4.64 -29.70 8.35
N LYS A 231 5.67 -30.06 9.11
CA LYS A 231 5.62 -30.05 10.58
C LYS A 231 5.81 -28.64 11.14
N GLU A 232 5.37 -28.40 12.38
CA GLU A 232 5.60 -27.13 13.06
C GLU A 232 7.09 -26.79 13.13
N GLY A 233 7.49 -25.69 12.48
CA GLY A 233 8.87 -25.20 12.42
C GLY A 233 9.59 -25.42 11.08
N GLU A 234 9.01 -26.19 10.15
CA GLU A 234 9.50 -26.32 8.78
C GLU A 234 8.96 -25.18 7.88
N VAL A 235 9.71 -24.83 6.84
CA VAL A 235 9.41 -23.65 6.02
C VAL A 235 8.36 -24.02 4.96
N LEU A 236 7.50 -23.08 4.58
CA LEU A 236 6.50 -23.26 3.50
C LEU A 236 7.11 -23.77 2.18
N ALA A 237 8.38 -23.46 1.93
CA ALA A 237 9.13 -23.95 0.77
C ALA A 237 9.31 -25.48 0.73
N ASP A 238 9.14 -26.17 1.86
CA ASP A 238 9.29 -27.62 1.98
C ASP A 238 8.02 -28.38 1.55
N TYR A 239 6.93 -27.67 1.20
CA TYR A 239 5.70 -28.29 0.73
C TYR A 239 5.87 -28.95 -0.67
N PRO A 240 5.68 -30.28 -0.80
CA PRO A 240 6.07 -31.04 -1.99
C PRO A 240 5.14 -30.86 -3.20
N HIS A 241 3.95 -30.27 -3.02
CA HIS A 241 2.91 -30.22 -4.05
C HIS A 241 2.62 -28.81 -4.59
N ALA A 242 3.60 -27.89 -4.56
CA ALA A 242 3.42 -26.51 -5.01
C ALA A 242 2.81 -26.39 -6.42
N ARG A 243 3.20 -27.25 -7.39
CA ARG A 243 2.65 -27.21 -8.76
C ARG A 243 1.14 -27.53 -8.83
N ARG A 244 0.64 -28.39 -7.94
CA ARG A 244 -0.79 -28.72 -7.84
C ARG A 244 -1.57 -27.50 -7.35
N GLU A 245 -1.05 -26.82 -6.33
CA GLU A 245 -1.67 -25.62 -5.77
C GLU A 245 -1.70 -24.48 -6.77
N MET A 246 -0.64 -24.27 -7.54
CA MET A 246 -0.64 -23.24 -8.60
C MET A 246 -1.69 -23.50 -9.69
N ARG A 247 -1.99 -24.76 -10.02
CA ARG A 247 -3.09 -25.09 -10.95
C ARG A 247 -4.46 -24.72 -10.36
N ARG A 248 -4.65 -24.89 -9.05
CA ARG A 248 -5.88 -24.46 -8.36
C ARG A 248 -6.02 -22.94 -8.38
N GLU A 249 -4.93 -22.21 -8.15
CA GLU A 249 -4.91 -20.74 -8.26
C GLU A 249 -5.23 -20.27 -9.68
N LEU A 250 -4.70 -20.94 -10.72
CA LEU A 250 -5.06 -20.64 -12.11
C LEU A 250 -6.56 -20.83 -12.38
N VAL A 251 -7.16 -21.92 -11.88
CA VAL A 251 -8.61 -22.16 -12.00
C VAL A 251 -9.41 -21.07 -11.29
N PHE A 252 -8.96 -20.62 -10.11
CA PHE A 252 -9.58 -19.52 -9.38
C PHE A 252 -9.57 -18.20 -10.17
N LEU A 253 -8.53 -17.95 -10.97
CA LEU A 253 -8.39 -16.73 -11.78
C LEU A 253 -9.24 -16.75 -13.07
N LEU A 254 -9.68 -17.92 -13.55
CA LEU A 254 -10.41 -18.04 -14.83
C LEU A 254 -11.67 -17.17 -14.90
N PRO A 255 -12.59 -17.18 -13.91
CA PRO A 255 -13.78 -16.34 -13.96
C PRO A 255 -13.45 -14.84 -13.95
N ILE A 256 -12.38 -14.45 -13.25
CA ILE A 256 -11.91 -13.06 -13.15
C ILE A 256 -11.46 -12.56 -14.52
N VAL A 257 -10.57 -13.30 -15.19
CA VAL A 257 -10.05 -12.93 -16.51
C VAL A 257 -11.15 -12.99 -17.58
N ALA A 258 -11.98 -14.04 -17.58
CA ALA A 258 -13.06 -14.21 -18.55
C ALA A 258 -14.08 -13.07 -18.49
N LEU A 259 -14.53 -12.70 -17.28
CA LEU A 259 -15.49 -11.62 -17.12
C LEU A 259 -14.86 -10.24 -17.31
N ALA A 260 -13.60 -10.04 -16.96
CA ALA A 260 -12.89 -8.80 -17.30
C ALA A 260 -12.77 -8.60 -18.82
N MET A 261 -12.41 -9.65 -19.57
CA MET A 261 -12.38 -9.60 -21.04
C MET A 261 -13.78 -9.34 -21.62
N THR A 262 -14.80 -10.02 -21.11
CA THR A 262 -16.19 -9.81 -21.55
C THR A 262 -16.61 -8.37 -21.31
N GLY A 263 -16.34 -7.84 -20.11
CA GLY A 263 -16.59 -6.44 -19.76
C GLY A 263 -15.86 -5.46 -20.68
N PHE A 264 -14.60 -5.74 -21.02
CA PHE A 264 -13.83 -4.91 -21.97
C PHE A 264 -14.51 -4.83 -23.34
N PHE A 265 -14.93 -5.97 -23.89
CA PHE A 265 -15.59 -6.02 -25.20
C PHE A 265 -16.98 -5.35 -25.17
N VAL A 266 -17.76 -5.57 -24.11
CA VAL A 266 -19.05 -4.89 -23.92
C VAL A 266 -18.85 -3.37 -23.84
N GLY A 267 -17.84 -2.91 -23.10
CA GLY A 267 -17.55 -1.49 -22.95
C GLY A 267 -17.11 -0.80 -24.25
N ARG A 268 -16.64 -1.53 -25.27
CA ARG A 268 -16.35 -0.95 -26.60
C ARG A 268 -17.61 -0.53 -27.37
N GLY A 269 -18.76 -1.11 -27.04
CA GLY A 269 -20.05 -0.76 -27.64
C GLY A 269 -20.76 0.40 -26.95
N LEU A 270 -20.20 0.95 -25.87
CA LEU A 270 -20.81 2.06 -25.12
C LEU A 270 -20.25 3.40 -25.61
N GLU A 271 -21.16 4.34 -25.90
CA GLU A 271 -20.82 5.70 -26.31
C GLU A 271 -20.68 6.66 -25.12
N GLY A 272 -19.97 7.76 -25.36
CA GLY A 272 -19.74 8.80 -24.36
C GLY A 272 -18.67 8.46 -23.32
N PHE A 273 -18.58 9.28 -22.28
CA PHE A 273 -17.63 9.11 -21.18
C PHE A 273 -18.33 8.61 -19.93
N PRO A 274 -17.76 7.64 -19.19
CA PRO A 274 -18.30 7.23 -17.91
C PRO A 274 -18.29 8.41 -16.92
N PRO A 275 -19.25 8.49 -15.99
CA PRO A 275 -19.26 9.52 -14.95
C PRO A 275 -18.00 9.45 -14.08
N LYS A 276 -17.60 10.58 -13.48
CA LYS A 276 -16.31 10.70 -12.77
C LYS A 276 -16.12 9.67 -11.66
N VAL A 277 -17.20 9.33 -10.97
CA VAL A 277 -17.25 8.28 -9.94
C VAL A 277 -16.85 6.91 -10.50
N LEU A 278 -17.35 6.56 -11.69
CA LEU A 278 -16.99 5.31 -12.36
C LEU A 278 -15.57 5.37 -12.92
N GLN A 279 -15.10 6.55 -13.37
CA GLN A 279 -13.71 6.73 -13.79
C GLN A 279 -12.73 6.53 -12.62
N SER A 280 -13.03 7.05 -11.43
CA SER A 280 -12.16 6.93 -10.25
C SER A 280 -12.19 5.52 -9.68
N LEU A 281 -13.38 4.91 -9.56
CA LEU A 281 -13.51 3.51 -9.16
C LEU A 281 -12.84 2.58 -10.18
N GLY A 282 -13.01 2.85 -11.47
CA GLY A 282 -12.35 2.10 -12.55
C GLY A 282 -10.84 2.24 -12.51
N GLY A 283 -10.30 3.44 -12.25
CA GLY A 283 -8.86 3.66 -12.10
C GLY A 283 -8.27 2.92 -10.91
N ALA A 284 -8.91 3.02 -9.74
CA ALA A 284 -8.52 2.31 -8.53
C ALA A 284 -8.64 0.78 -8.71
N GLY A 285 -9.76 0.29 -9.26
CA GLY A 285 -9.98 -1.13 -9.51
C GLY A 285 -9.02 -1.71 -10.55
N LEU A 286 -8.72 -0.97 -11.63
CA LEU A 286 -7.68 -1.36 -12.58
C LEU A 286 -6.32 -1.46 -11.88
N GLY A 287 -6.00 -0.48 -11.05
CA GLY A 287 -4.78 -0.50 -10.23
C GLY A 287 -4.70 -1.75 -9.35
N TYR A 288 -5.78 -2.10 -8.65
CA TYR A 288 -5.87 -3.33 -7.86
C TYR A 288 -5.60 -4.58 -8.71
N PHE A 289 -6.30 -4.74 -9.84
CA PHE A 289 -6.14 -5.91 -10.71
C PHE A 289 -4.75 -6.02 -11.33
N VAL A 290 -4.16 -4.90 -11.76
CA VAL A 290 -2.80 -4.89 -12.33
C VAL A 290 -1.75 -5.16 -11.25
N GLY A 291 -1.85 -4.47 -10.11
CA GLY A 291 -0.91 -4.64 -9.00
C GLY A 291 -0.92 -6.06 -8.43
N ALA A 292 -2.11 -6.58 -8.09
CA ALA A 292 -2.26 -7.96 -7.65
C ALA A 292 -1.90 -8.95 -8.78
N GLY A 293 -2.35 -8.69 -10.01
CA GLY A 293 -2.15 -9.58 -11.15
C GLY A 293 -0.68 -9.82 -11.50
N ILE A 294 0.17 -8.78 -11.48
CA ILE A 294 1.61 -8.93 -11.75
C ILE A 294 2.28 -9.82 -10.71
N MET A 295 2.03 -9.56 -9.42
CA MET A 295 2.58 -10.41 -8.37
C MET A 295 2.05 -11.82 -8.47
N TRP A 296 0.74 -11.99 -8.64
CA TRP A 296 0.15 -13.31 -8.72
C TRP A 296 0.69 -14.10 -9.92
N PHE A 297 0.88 -13.45 -11.07
CA PHE A 297 1.51 -14.05 -12.24
C PHE A 297 2.94 -14.53 -11.94
N VAL A 298 3.77 -13.70 -11.31
CA VAL A 298 5.14 -14.07 -10.93
C VAL A 298 5.13 -15.22 -9.92
N ARG A 299 4.19 -15.23 -8.97
CA ARG A 299 4.04 -16.30 -7.96
C ARG A 299 3.75 -17.62 -8.66
N ILE A 300 2.77 -17.64 -9.55
CA ILE A 300 2.36 -18.83 -10.30
C ILE A 300 3.51 -19.32 -11.19
N LEU A 301 4.09 -18.43 -12.00
CA LEU A 301 5.14 -18.80 -12.94
C LEU A 301 6.39 -19.33 -12.22
N ALA A 302 6.88 -18.62 -11.21
CA ALA A 302 8.07 -19.02 -10.47
C ALA A 302 7.83 -20.33 -9.71
N SER A 303 6.66 -20.53 -9.12
CA SER A 303 6.34 -21.75 -8.38
C SER A 303 6.14 -22.96 -9.30
N LEU A 304 5.58 -22.77 -10.50
CA LEU A 304 5.50 -23.82 -11.51
C LEU A 304 6.88 -24.26 -12.01
N LEU A 305 7.77 -23.29 -12.29
CA LEU A 305 9.13 -23.54 -12.76
C LEU A 305 9.99 -24.24 -11.69
N LYS A 306 10.02 -23.70 -10.48
CA LYS A 306 10.90 -24.20 -9.40
C LYS A 306 10.33 -25.41 -8.66
N GLY A 307 9.03 -25.64 -8.72
CA GLY A 307 8.38 -26.73 -7.98
C GLY A 307 8.28 -26.50 -6.47
N VAL A 308 8.68 -25.32 -5.99
CA VAL A 308 8.54 -24.84 -4.61
C VAL A 308 7.78 -23.52 -4.61
N GLU A 309 7.09 -23.17 -3.53
CA GLU A 309 6.38 -21.89 -3.44
C GLU A 309 7.36 -20.71 -3.48
N ALA A 310 7.14 -19.81 -4.44
CA ALA A 310 8.09 -18.72 -4.70
C ALA A 310 7.94 -17.53 -3.74
N MET A 311 6.70 -17.20 -3.32
CA MET A 311 6.41 -16.06 -2.45
C MET A 311 5.00 -16.16 -1.90
N GLY A 312 4.73 -15.53 -0.75
CA GLY A 312 3.45 -15.60 -0.03
C GLY A 312 2.31 -14.77 -0.64
N MET A 313 1.07 -15.12 -0.31
CA MET A 313 -0.13 -14.43 -0.82
C MET A 313 -0.27 -13.00 -0.28
N GLY A 314 0.36 -12.70 0.85
CA GLY A 314 0.37 -11.36 1.43
C GLY A 314 0.99 -10.30 0.51
N ASP A 315 2.07 -10.65 -0.22
CA ASP A 315 2.73 -9.74 -1.16
C ASP A 315 1.84 -9.39 -2.36
N VAL A 316 1.06 -10.36 -2.83
CA VAL A 316 0.08 -10.18 -3.92
C VAL A 316 -0.96 -9.14 -3.53
N HIS A 317 -1.55 -9.28 -2.33
CA HIS A 317 -2.55 -8.34 -1.85
C HIS A 317 -1.97 -7.00 -1.41
N LEU A 318 -0.71 -6.95 -0.97
CA LEU A 318 -0.01 -5.69 -0.69
C LEU A 318 0.11 -4.86 -1.98
N MET A 319 0.47 -5.51 -3.09
CA MET A 319 0.53 -4.85 -4.40
C MET A 319 -0.84 -4.51 -4.97
N GLY A 320 -1.86 -5.34 -4.70
CA GLY A 320 -3.24 -4.99 -4.95
C GLY A 320 -3.67 -3.72 -4.19
N ALA A 321 -3.32 -3.61 -2.90
CA ALA A 321 -3.63 -2.45 -2.08
C ALA A 321 -2.91 -1.18 -2.56
N ALA A 322 -1.63 -1.31 -2.92
CA ALA A 322 -0.85 -0.24 -3.53
C ALA A 322 -1.49 0.22 -4.84
N GLY A 323 -1.90 -0.71 -5.71
CA GLY A 323 -2.58 -0.40 -6.96
C GLY A 323 -3.97 0.21 -6.78
N ALA A 324 -4.76 -0.27 -5.82
CA ALA A 324 -6.06 0.33 -5.47
C ALA A 324 -5.95 1.80 -5.05
N THR A 325 -4.78 2.18 -4.52
CA THR A 325 -4.54 3.50 -3.94
C THR A 325 -3.78 4.44 -4.88
N LEU A 326 -2.82 3.92 -5.66
CA LEU A 326 -1.91 4.70 -6.51
C LEU A 326 -2.24 4.56 -8.01
N GLY A 327 -3.20 3.71 -8.37
CA GLY A 327 -3.45 3.31 -9.76
C GLY A 327 -2.45 2.26 -10.23
N TRP A 328 -2.46 1.94 -11.53
CA TRP A 328 -1.73 0.78 -12.05
C TRP A 328 -0.24 1.04 -12.35
N ILE A 329 0.17 2.28 -12.61
CA ILE A 329 1.54 2.61 -13.05
C ILE A 329 2.53 2.51 -11.89
N ASP A 330 2.23 3.20 -10.79
CA ASP A 330 3.08 3.30 -9.61
C ASP A 330 3.43 1.93 -8.97
N PRO A 331 2.51 0.97 -8.78
CA PRO A 331 2.86 -0.36 -8.29
C PRO A 331 3.72 -1.14 -9.31
N VAL A 332 3.49 -1.01 -10.62
CA VAL A 332 4.36 -1.65 -11.63
C VAL A 332 5.80 -1.16 -11.49
N ILE A 333 5.98 0.16 -11.34
CA ILE A 333 7.30 0.76 -11.10
C ILE A 333 7.89 0.23 -9.79
N ALA A 334 7.12 0.22 -8.70
CA ALA A 334 7.56 -0.27 -7.39
C ALA A 334 8.00 -1.74 -7.45
N PHE A 335 7.29 -2.59 -8.20
CA PHE A 335 7.64 -3.99 -8.41
C PHE A 335 9.05 -4.14 -9.01
N PHE A 336 9.38 -3.36 -10.04
CA PHE A 336 10.71 -3.40 -10.66
C PHE A 336 11.79 -2.74 -9.80
N LEU A 337 11.44 -1.77 -8.95
CA LEU A 337 12.37 -1.12 -8.02
C LEU A 337 12.70 -2.00 -6.79
N ALA A 338 11.77 -2.84 -6.33
CA ALA A 338 11.91 -3.62 -5.11
C ALA A 338 13.17 -4.51 -5.08
N PRO A 339 13.52 -5.28 -6.14
CA PRO A 339 14.75 -6.08 -6.18
C PRO A 339 16.03 -5.26 -5.94
N PHE A 340 16.09 -4.02 -6.44
CA PHE A 340 17.27 -3.17 -6.24
C PHE A 340 17.45 -2.77 -4.77
N SER A 341 16.35 -2.54 -4.05
CA SER A 341 16.41 -2.29 -2.61
C SER A 341 16.90 -3.51 -1.82
N GLY A 342 16.50 -4.72 -2.25
CA GLY A 342 16.99 -5.98 -1.68
C GLY A 342 18.47 -6.20 -1.94
N LEU A 343 18.92 -5.99 -3.19
CA LEU A 343 20.34 -6.08 -3.56
C LEU A 343 21.20 -5.06 -2.81
N ALA A 344 20.74 -3.81 -2.68
CA ALA A 344 21.43 -2.80 -1.90
C ALA A 344 21.58 -3.21 -0.43
N TRP A 345 20.52 -3.76 0.17
CA TRP A 345 20.57 -4.27 1.54
C TRP A 345 21.57 -5.42 1.69
N VAL A 346 21.59 -6.37 0.76
CA VAL A 346 22.56 -7.49 0.76
C VAL A 346 23.99 -6.97 0.58
N ALA A 347 24.23 -6.00 -0.29
CA ALA A 347 25.55 -5.41 -0.48
C ALA A 347 26.05 -4.70 0.79
N ILE A 348 25.21 -3.86 1.41
CA ILE A 348 25.56 -3.13 2.65
C ILE A 348 25.78 -4.11 3.81
N SER A 349 24.88 -5.08 3.98
CA SER A 349 24.97 -6.08 5.06
C SER A 349 26.12 -7.07 4.84
N GLY A 350 26.50 -7.39 3.60
CA GLY A 350 27.67 -8.22 3.28
C GLY A 350 29.00 -7.50 3.57
N VAL A 351 29.07 -6.19 3.30
CA VAL A 351 30.21 -5.34 3.68
C VAL A 351 30.35 -5.27 5.20
N TRP A 352 29.25 -5.12 5.94
CA TRP A 352 29.25 -5.16 7.41
C TRP A 352 29.43 -6.57 8.02
N GLY A 353 28.93 -7.61 7.35
CA GLY A 353 29.07 -9.00 7.76
C GLY A 353 30.52 -9.50 7.65
N SER A 354 31.30 -8.93 6.74
CA SER A 354 32.75 -9.15 6.67
C SER A 354 33.50 -8.62 7.92
N VAL A 355 32.87 -7.74 8.72
CA VAL A 355 33.39 -7.20 9.99
C VAL A 355 32.87 -7.99 11.21
N ARG A 356 31.78 -8.75 11.09
CA ARG A 356 31.23 -9.59 12.17
C ARG A 356 31.04 -11.02 11.69
N LYS A 357 32.03 -11.89 11.98
CA LYS A 357 31.91 -13.34 11.83
C LYS A 357 30.74 -13.86 12.65
N GLY A 358 29.68 -14.30 11.97
CA GLY A 358 28.63 -15.13 12.54
C GLY A 358 27.22 -14.56 12.36
N SER A 359 26.53 -14.97 11.29
CA SER A 359 25.10 -15.28 11.35
C SER A 359 24.68 -16.07 10.11
N SER A 360 23.84 -17.09 10.34
CA SER A 360 23.25 -18.03 9.40
C SER A 360 22.59 -17.37 8.17
N ARG A 361 22.35 -18.18 7.11
CA ARG A 361 21.47 -17.84 5.98
C ARG A 361 20.13 -17.33 6.51
N ARG A 362 19.99 -16.01 6.67
CA ARG A 362 18.70 -15.38 6.96
C ARG A 362 17.93 -15.32 5.65
N GLU A 363 16.83 -16.06 5.57
CA GLU A 363 15.80 -15.79 4.58
C GLU A 363 15.43 -14.31 4.69
N ILE A 364 15.46 -13.60 3.56
CA ILE A 364 15.17 -12.16 3.53
C ILE A 364 13.69 -12.01 3.18
N PRO A 365 12.86 -11.45 4.07
CA PRO A 365 11.47 -11.20 3.75
C PRO A 365 11.37 -10.19 2.61
N TYR A 366 10.62 -10.52 1.56
CA TYR A 366 10.48 -9.65 0.38
C TYR A 366 9.55 -8.45 0.63
N GLY A 367 8.59 -8.59 1.53
CA GLY A 367 7.60 -7.57 1.88
C GLY A 367 8.18 -6.19 2.22
N PRO A 368 9.18 -6.07 3.12
CA PRO A 368 9.86 -4.81 3.44
C PRO A 368 10.46 -4.11 2.23
N HIS A 369 11.04 -4.86 1.30
CA HIS A 369 11.64 -4.30 0.08
C HIS A 369 10.58 -3.76 -0.87
N LEU A 370 9.46 -4.48 -0.99
CA LEU A 370 8.30 -4.04 -1.76
C LEU A 370 7.66 -2.79 -1.14
N ALA A 371 7.48 -2.80 0.18
CA ALA A 371 6.93 -1.67 0.92
C ALA A 371 7.82 -0.42 0.80
N LEU A 372 9.14 -0.58 0.93
CA LEU A 372 10.10 0.50 0.75
C LEU A 372 10.07 1.06 -0.68
N ALA A 373 9.97 0.19 -1.70
CA ALA A 373 9.85 0.63 -3.08
C ALA A 373 8.56 1.43 -3.32
N ILE A 374 7.42 1.00 -2.75
CA ILE A 374 6.16 1.74 -2.85
C ILE A 374 6.27 3.11 -2.16
N VAL A 375 6.82 3.18 -0.95
CA VAL A 375 7.04 4.44 -0.23
C VAL A 375 7.97 5.36 -1.04
N ALA A 376 9.03 4.81 -1.65
CA ALA A 376 9.92 5.57 -2.51
C ALA A 376 9.19 6.09 -3.76
N VAL A 377 8.32 5.30 -4.39
CA VAL A 377 7.50 5.78 -5.52
C VAL A 377 6.57 6.91 -5.10
N VAL A 378 5.94 6.83 -3.92
CA VAL A 378 5.06 7.89 -3.41
C VAL A 378 5.84 9.17 -3.07
N LEU A 379 6.97 9.05 -2.39
CA LEU A 379 7.74 10.20 -1.86
C LEU A 379 8.82 10.72 -2.81
N LEU A 380 9.23 9.96 -3.83
CA LEU A 380 10.25 10.34 -4.83
C LEU A 380 9.77 10.22 -6.30
N ARG A 381 8.46 10.16 -6.54
CA ARG A 381 7.80 10.06 -7.86
C ARG A 381 8.46 10.85 -9.02
N PRO A 382 8.70 12.17 -8.94
CA PRO A 382 9.30 12.92 -10.03
C PRO A 382 10.77 12.58 -10.22
N VAL A 383 11.53 12.18 -9.19
CA VAL A 383 12.89 11.63 -9.39
C VAL A 383 12.79 10.41 -10.29
N ILE A 384 11.85 9.52 -9.97
CA ILE A 384 11.72 8.23 -10.65
C ILE A 384 11.20 8.41 -12.07
N ILE A 385 10.23 9.29 -12.29
CA ILE A 385 9.70 9.61 -13.61
C ILE A 385 10.77 10.31 -14.46
N ASP A 386 11.47 11.31 -13.92
CA ASP A 386 12.49 12.04 -14.66
C ASP A 386 13.71 11.15 -14.96
N ALA A 387 14.13 10.32 -14.01
CA ALA A 387 15.15 9.29 -14.25
C ALA A 387 14.68 8.27 -15.30
N GLY A 388 13.42 7.84 -15.24
CA GLY A 388 12.82 6.96 -16.25
C GLY A 388 12.80 7.59 -17.65
N ARG A 389 12.55 8.90 -17.75
CA ARG A 389 12.62 9.64 -19.03
C ARG A 389 14.04 9.72 -19.56
N LEU A 390 15.04 9.88 -18.69
CA LEU A 390 16.45 9.91 -19.06
C LEU A 390 16.96 8.52 -19.50
N LEU A 391 16.54 7.47 -18.81
CA LEU A 391 16.98 6.09 -19.06
C LEU A 391 16.21 5.41 -20.20
N PHE A 392 14.93 5.75 -20.38
CA PHE A 392 14.02 5.14 -21.37
C PHE A 392 13.19 6.21 -22.13
N PRO A 393 13.83 7.09 -22.92
CA PRO A 393 13.16 8.22 -23.58
C PRO A 393 12.03 7.81 -24.55
N GLY A 394 12.06 6.59 -25.10
CA GLY A 394 11.07 6.10 -26.07
C GLY A 394 9.78 5.52 -25.48
N LEU A 395 9.72 5.19 -24.17
CA LEU A 395 8.56 4.54 -23.55
C LEU A 395 7.54 5.53 -22.97
N ILE A 396 7.99 6.72 -22.56
CA ILE A 396 7.17 7.69 -21.81
C ILE A 396 6.55 8.78 -22.70
N SER A 397 7.09 9.00 -23.91
CA SER A 397 6.54 9.94 -24.90
C SER A 397 5.10 9.62 -25.33
N ALA A 398 4.69 8.34 -25.25
CA ALA A 398 3.32 7.92 -25.52
C ALA A 398 2.32 8.36 -24.43
N SER A 399 2.77 8.52 -23.17
CA SER A 399 1.90 8.91 -22.05
C SER A 399 1.63 10.42 -21.98
N THR A 400 2.61 11.25 -22.37
CA THR A 400 2.48 12.71 -22.39
C THR A 400 1.63 13.24 -23.54
N SER A 401 1.53 12.51 -24.66
CA SER A 401 0.65 12.90 -25.78
C SER A 401 -0.86 12.91 -25.45
N LEU A 402 -1.26 12.35 -24.30
CA LEU A 402 -2.62 12.39 -23.77
C LEU A 402 -2.86 13.58 -22.81
N HIS A 403 -1.82 14.22 -22.28
CA HIS A 403 -1.93 15.38 -21.38
C HIS A 403 -1.59 16.72 -22.04
N GLU A 404 -0.87 16.70 -23.17
CA GLU A 404 -0.48 17.91 -23.91
C GLU A 404 -1.17 18.01 -25.27
N ARG A 405 -2.45 17.66 -25.41
CA ARG A 405 -3.21 18.17 -26.55
C ARG A 405 -3.55 19.63 -26.27
N PRO A 406 -2.90 20.63 -26.91
CA PRO A 406 -3.44 21.96 -26.89
C PRO A 406 -4.83 21.89 -27.52
N ASN A 407 -5.82 22.44 -26.81
CA ASN A 407 -7.16 22.72 -27.33
C ASN A 407 -7.04 23.50 -28.65
N ARG A 408 -6.95 22.80 -29.78
CA ARG A 408 -7.32 23.35 -31.08
C ARG A 408 -8.83 23.27 -31.15
N PHE A 409 -9.50 24.22 -30.49
CA PHE A 409 -10.82 24.63 -30.93
C PHE A 409 -10.63 25.31 -32.29
N LYS A 410 -11.17 24.68 -33.34
CA LYS A 410 -11.68 25.36 -34.52
C LYS A 410 -13.19 25.30 -34.45
#